data_AF-A0A1K1NUU1-F1
#
_entry.id   AF-A0A1K1NUU1-F1
#
_cell.length_a   1.000
_cell.length_b   1.000
_cell.length_c   1.000
_cell.angle_alpha   90.00
_cell.angle_beta   90.00
_cell.angle_gamma   90.00
#
_symmetry.space_group_name_H-M   'P 1'
#
loop_
_entity.id
_entity.type
_entity.pdbx_description
1 polymer ?
#
loop_
_entity_poly.entity_id
_entity_poly.type
_entity_poly.pdbx_seq_one_letter_code
_entity_poly.pdbx_strand_id
1 'polypeptide(L)'
;MRLGFADGAYARWRTLYELCCCADFIRHHGEKIAKQYYEQSNTDDQNYSWAKGALDEKGNKLDAGSFKKIQEIVNIDSGWLSQYKLACFITHASSQGTFGRLANGSTENLITVGHSNYGIATAAEHSAICLCWITGEFVTLFHHLDSDARCKLLSEWIKVVRDAYFTAHEETFGEKLGENESSKTS
;
A
#
# COMPACT_ATOMS: atom_id res chain seq x y z
N MET A 1 17.93 13.38 -4.75
CA MET A 1 16.87 12.37 -4.84
C MET A 1 17.57 11.08 -5.22
N ARG A 2 17.44 10.00 -4.45
CA ARG A 2 17.95 8.68 -4.85
C ARG A 2 16.97 8.14 -5.90
N LEU A 3 17.42 7.76 -7.10
CA LEU A 3 16.58 7.59 -8.30
C LEU A 3 16.62 6.17 -8.90
N GLY A 4 17.06 5.16 -8.15
CA GLY A 4 17.04 3.76 -8.57
C GLY A 4 16.04 2.91 -7.81
N PHE A 5 14.73 3.20 -7.87
CA PHE A 5 13.75 2.42 -7.12
C PHE A 5 13.37 1.10 -7.81
N ALA A 6 13.09 0.07 -7.02
CA ALA A 6 12.54 -1.21 -7.48
C ALA A 6 11.08 -1.04 -7.99
N ASP A 7 10.92 -0.54 -9.21
CA ASP A 7 9.63 -0.16 -9.82
C ASP A 7 8.57 -1.27 -9.75
N GLY A 8 8.94 -2.50 -10.09
CA GLY A 8 8.03 -3.65 -10.02
C GLY A 8 7.61 -4.02 -8.60
N ALA A 9 8.42 -3.75 -7.58
CA ALA A 9 8.06 -3.99 -6.18
C ALA A 9 7.05 -2.94 -5.70
N TYR A 10 7.33 -1.66 -5.99
CA TYR A 10 6.43 -0.57 -5.64
C TYR A 10 5.10 -0.62 -6.40
N ALA A 11 5.09 -1.05 -7.67
CA ALA A 11 3.85 -1.22 -8.42
C ALA A 11 2.94 -2.28 -7.78
N ARG A 12 3.51 -3.41 -7.34
CA ARG A 12 2.76 -4.46 -6.63
C ARG A 12 2.25 -3.98 -5.28
N TRP A 13 3.13 -3.32 -4.52
CA TRP A 13 2.75 -2.74 -3.24
C TRP A 13 1.60 -1.73 -3.40
N ARG A 14 1.68 -0.84 -4.39
CA ARG A 14 0.63 0.14 -4.72
C ARG A 14 -0.72 -0.54 -4.95
N THR A 15 -0.77 -1.57 -5.79
CA THR A 15 -2.02 -2.31 -6.03
C THR A 15 -2.52 -2.97 -4.75
N LEU A 16 -1.64 -3.53 -3.93
CA LEU A 16 -2.03 -4.14 -2.66
C LEU A 16 -2.59 -3.11 -1.67
N TYR A 17 -2.02 -1.91 -1.62
CA TYR A 17 -2.55 -0.78 -0.86
C TYR A 17 -3.93 -0.36 -1.33
N GLU A 18 -4.13 -0.21 -2.66
CA GLU A 18 -5.44 0.11 -3.24
C GLU A 18 -6.50 -0.95 -2.88
N LEU A 19 -6.13 -2.23 -2.90
CA LEU A 19 -6.98 -3.34 -2.46
C LEU A 19 -7.33 -3.25 -0.97
N CYS A 20 -6.39 -2.91 -0.10
CA CYS A 20 -6.65 -2.74 1.33
C CYS A 20 -7.68 -1.63 1.58
N CYS A 21 -7.52 -0.47 0.93
CA CYS A 21 -8.49 0.63 1.03
C CYS A 21 -9.88 0.20 0.58
N CYS A 22 -9.98 -0.53 -0.54
CA CYS A 22 -11.27 -1.00 -1.05
C CYS A 22 -11.90 -2.03 -0.11
N ALA A 23 -11.11 -2.98 0.40
CA ALA A 23 -11.58 -4.02 1.33
C ALA A 23 -12.10 -3.40 2.63
N ASP A 24 -11.34 -2.46 3.21
CA ASP A 24 -11.73 -1.75 4.42
C ASP A 24 -13.02 -0.92 4.21
N PHE A 25 -13.11 -0.20 3.10
CA PHE A 25 -14.32 0.56 2.75
C PHE A 25 -15.55 -0.34 2.61
N ILE A 26 -15.41 -1.48 1.91
CA ILE A 26 -16.51 -2.45 1.73
C ILE A 26 -16.95 -3.00 3.09
N ARG A 27 -16.00 -3.35 3.95
CA ARG A 27 -16.28 -3.87 5.28
C ARG A 27 -17.09 -2.87 6.12
N HIS A 28 -16.71 -1.59 6.13
CA HIS A 28 -17.39 -0.57 6.92
C HIS A 28 -18.81 -0.26 6.44
N HIS A 29 -19.07 -0.35 5.13
CA HIS A 29 -20.37 -0.01 4.55
C HIS A 29 -21.28 -1.22 4.26
N GLY A 30 -20.78 -2.44 4.51
CA GLY A 30 -21.57 -3.66 4.56
C GLY A 30 -21.99 -4.26 3.21
N GLU A 31 -22.90 -5.24 3.28
CA GLU A 31 -23.22 -6.16 2.18
C GLU A 31 -23.74 -5.47 0.91
N LYS A 32 -24.46 -4.36 1.05
CA LYS A 32 -24.95 -3.60 -0.10
C LYS A 32 -23.80 -3.12 -0.99
N ILE A 33 -22.78 -2.51 -0.39
CA ILE A 33 -21.61 -2.01 -1.12
C ILE A 33 -20.78 -3.19 -1.65
N ALA A 34 -20.63 -4.26 -0.87
CA ALA A 34 -19.95 -5.48 -1.30
C ALA A 34 -20.57 -6.07 -2.59
N LYS A 35 -21.91 -6.13 -2.63
CA LYS A 35 -22.64 -6.60 -3.81
C LYS A 35 -22.43 -5.68 -5.01
N GLN A 36 -22.46 -4.37 -4.82
CA GLN A 36 -22.21 -3.40 -5.90
C GLN A 36 -20.78 -3.51 -6.45
N TYR A 37 -19.78 -3.77 -5.58
CA TYR A 37 -18.41 -4.01 -5.99
C TYR A 37 -18.29 -5.25 -6.90
N TYR A 38 -18.94 -6.35 -6.50
CA TYR A 38 -19.00 -7.57 -7.32
C TYR A 38 -19.79 -7.39 -8.62
N GLU A 39 -20.93 -6.69 -8.58
CA GLU A 39 -21.72 -6.44 -9.79
C GLU A 39 -20.92 -5.62 -10.81
N GLN A 40 -20.19 -4.60 -10.35
CA GLN A 40 -19.35 -3.77 -11.22
C GLN A 40 -18.17 -4.54 -11.83
N SER A 41 -17.64 -5.58 -11.17
CA SER A 41 -16.56 -6.38 -11.76
C SER A 41 -16.94 -7.08 -13.07
N ASN A 42 -18.23 -7.15 -13.39
CA ASN A 42 -18.75 -7.68 -14.66
C ASN A 42 -18.92 -6.59 -15.74
N THR A 43 -18.44 -5.38 -15.49
CA THR A 43 -18.55 -4.22 -16.40
C THR A 43 -17.17 -3.62 -16.69
N ASP A 44 -17.06 -2.90 -17.80
CA ASP A 44 -15.84 -2.13 -18.14
C ASP A 44 -15.84 -0.71 -17.54
N ASP A 45 -16.76 -0.41 -16.61
CA ASP A 45 -16.83 0.90 -15.96
C ASP A 45 -15.64 1.09 -15.03
N GLN A 46 -14.73 2.01 -15.38
CA GLN A 46 -13.59 2.40 -14.55
C GLN A 46 -13.95 3.40 -13.45
N ASN A 47 -15.18 3.91 -13.44
CA ASN A 47 -15.62 4.86 -12.41
C ASN A 47 -15.90 4.12 -11.10
N TYR A 48 -15.73 4.76 -9.94
CA TYR A 48 -16.03 4.15 -8.63
C TYR A 48 -17.55 4.11 -8.34
N SER A 49 -18.35 3.68 -9.31
CA SER A 49 -19.81 3.67 -9.25
C SER A 49 -20.34 2.69 -8.21
N TRP A 50 -19.59 1.62 -7.92
CA TRP A 50 -19.86 0.64 -6.86
C TRP A 50 -19.91 1.25 -5.45
N ALA A 51 -19.14 2.33 -5.22
CA ALA A 51 -19.07 2.98 -3.92
C ALA A 51 -20.23 3.98 -3.69
N LYS A 52 -21.10 4.19 -4.69
CA LYS A 52 -22.22 5.12 -4.60
C LYS A 52 -23.27 4.64 -3.61
N GLY A 53 -23.68 5.56 -2.73
CA GLY A 53 -24.72 5.28 -1.74
C GLY A 53 -24.18 4.64 -0.46
N ALA A 54 -22.84 4.66 -0.26
CA ALA A 54 -22.24 4.53 1.05
C ALA A 54 -22.80 5.61 1.98
N LEU A 55 -23.08 5.21 3.22
CA LEU A 55 -23.65 6.08 4.24
C LEU A 55 -22.63 6.21 5.38
N ASP A 56 -22.53 7.41 5.92
CA ASP A 56 -21.82 7.69 7.17
C ASP A 56 -22.60 7.12 8.37
N GLU A 57 -21.99 7.05 9.55
CA GLU A 57 -22.63 6.61 10.81
C GLU A 57 -23.91 7.40 11.13
N LYS A 58 -23.99 8.64 10.61
CA LYS A 58 -25.13 9.56 10.76
C LYS A 58 -26.19 9.41 9.66
N GLY A 59 -26.03 8.46 8.74
CA GLY A 59 -26.96 8.22 7.62
C GLY A 59 -26.82 9.19 6.43
N ASN A 60 -25.76 10.02 6.41
CA ASN A 60 -25.50 10.93 5.30
C ASN A 60 -24.83 10.19 4.14
N LYS A 61 -25.19 10.55 2.89
CA LYS A 61 -24.55 9.98 1.70
C LYS A 61 -23.10 10.47 1.59
N LEU A 62 -22.17 9.52 1.51
CA LEU A 62 -20.78 9.77 1.23
C LEU A 62 -20.55 9.86 -0.28
N ASP A 63 -19.68 10.78 -0.68
CA ASP A 63 -19.23 10.91 -2.06
C ASP A 63 -17.93 10.11 -2.22
N ALA A 64 -18.04 8.89 -2.76
CA ALA A 64 -16.92 8.00 -3.03
C ALA A 64 -16.60 7.92 -4.54
N GLY A 65 -16.79 9.02 -5.28
CA GLY A 65 -16.62 9.04 -6.74
C GLY A 65 -15.17 8.89 -7.26
N SER A 66 -14.16 8.80 -6.39
CA SER A 66 -12.77 8.58 -6.78
C SER A 66 -12.00 7.84 -5.68
N PHE A 67 -10.90 7.17 -6.06
CA PHE A 67 -10.04 6.48 -5.10
C PHE A 67 -9.55 7.39 -3.98
N LYS A 68 -9.21 8.65 -4.30
CA LYS A 68 -8.76 9.62 -3.30
C LYS A 68 -9.83 9.84 -2.21
N LYS A 69 -11.11 9.91 -2.59
CA LYS A 69 -12.20 10.05 -1.61
C LYS A 69 -12.39 8.79 -0.77
N ILE A 70 -12.27 7.61 -1.38
CA ILE A 70 -12.28 6.33 -0.63
C ILE A 70 -11.12 6.30 0.38
N GLN A 71 -9.92 6.71 -0.03
CA GLN A 71 -8.75 6.79 0.84
C GLN A 71 -8.95 7.79 1.99
N GLU A 72 -9.59 8.93 1.73
CA GLU A 72 -9.96 9.91 2.76
C GLU A 72 -10.99 9.35 3.76
N ILE A 73 -11.93 8.52 3.30
CA ILE A 73 -12.96 7.88 4.14
C ILE A 73 -12.34 6.80 5.04
N VAL A 74 -11.41 5.99 4.51
CA VAL A 74 -10.71 4.93 5.26
C VAL A 74 -9.72 5.50 6.30
N ASN A 75 -9.45 6.81 6.27
CA ASN A 75 -8.62 7.53 7.25
C ASN A 75 -7.24 6.90 7.50
N ILE A 76 -6.50 6.62 6.42
CA ILE A 76 -5.15 6.06 6.50
C ILE A 76 -4.14 7.15 6.88
N ASP A 77 -3.15 6.78 7.70
CA ASP A 77 -2.09 7.69 8.15
C ASP A 77 -1.37 8.42 6.99
N SER A 78 -1.01 9.67 7.27
CA SER A 78 -0.34 10.60 6.37
C SER A 78 1.02 10.07 5.85
N GLY A 79 1.72 9.24 6.63
CA GLY A 79 2.96 8.59 6.22
C GLY A 79 2.78 7.72 4.99
N TRP A 80 1.73 6.90 4.98
CA TRP A 80 1.37 6.01 3.87
C TRP A 80 1.01 6.77 2.60
N LEU A 81 0.34 7.92 2.72
CA LEU A 81 -0.02 8.75 1.57
C LEU A 81 1.23 9.25 0.82
N SER A 82 2.29 9.60 1.54
CA SER A 82 3.54 10.05 0.92
C SER A 82 4.22 8.94 0.12
N GLN A 83 4.25 7.73 0.70
CA GLN A 83 4.83 6.55 0.08
C GLN A 83 3.98 6.09 -1.12
N TYR A 84 2.65 6.15 -1.01
CA TYR A 84 1.74 5.80 -2.10
C TYR A 84 1.87 6.76 -3.29
N LYS A 85 2.03 8.06 -3.03
CA LYS A 85 2.33 9.06 -4.08
C LYS A 85 3.65 8.74 -4.77
N LEU A 86 4.69 8.38 -4.03
CA LEU A 86 5.96 7.94 -4.60
C LEU A 86 5.75 6.72 -5.53
N ALA A 87 5.01 5.70 -5.09
CA ALA A 87 4.70 4.52 -5.89
C ALA A 87 3.93 4.85 -7.18
N CYS A 88 2.99 5.80 -7.11
CA CYS A 88 2.28 6.31 -8.28
C CYS A 88 3.25 6.97 -9.27
N PHE A 89 4.15 7.84 -8.80
CA PHE A 89 5.09 8.57 -9.66
C PHE A 89 6.02 7.65 -10.44
N ILE A 90 6.56 6.62 -9.79
CA ILE A 90 7.51 5.68 -10.42
C ILE A 90 6.85 4.67 -11.37
N THR A 91 5.55 4.40 -11.19
CA THR A 91 4.80 3.49 -12.06
C THR A 91 4.31 4.19 -13.33
N HIS A 92 3.93 5.48 -13.21
CA HIS A 92 3.46 6.26 -14.35
C HIS A 92 4.63 6.80 -15.18
N ALA A 93 4.41 6.98 -16.49
CA ALA A 93 5.32 7.67 -17.40
C ALA A 93 5.41 9.19 -17.14
N SER A 94 5.40 9.59 -15.87
CA SER A 94 5.68 10.96 -15.44
C SER A 94 7.16 11.27 -15.68
N SER A 95 7.52 12.55 -15.79
CA SER A 95 8.92 12.95 -15.92
C SER A 95 9.72 12.49 -14.69
N GLN A 96 9.12 12.58 -13.50
CA GLN A 96 9.72 12.10 -12.25
C GLN A 96 9.94 10.58 -12.27
N GLY A 97 8.97 9.79 -12.74
CA GLY A 97 9.13 8.34 -12.88
C GLY A 97 10.13 7.95 -13.95
N THR A 98 10.16 8.67 -15.07
CA THR A 98 11.07 8.40 -16.19
C THR A 98 12.53 8.59 -15.79
N PHE A 99 12.85 9.70 -15.12
CA PHE A 99 14.22 9.96 -14.64
C PHE A 99 14.52 9.29 -13.29
N GLY A 100 13.49 8.95 -12.50
CA GLY A 100 13.58 8.27 -11.21
C GLY A 100 13.64 6.75 -11.25
N ARG A 101 13.80 6.19 -12.45
CA ARG A 101 14.10 4.77 -12.70
C ARG A 101 15.57 4.53 -13.04
N LEU A 102 16.34 5.59 -13.27
CA LEU A 102 17.76 5.48 -13.57
C LEU A 102 18.45 4.96 -12.32
N ALA A 103 18.88 3.69 -12.30
CA ALA A 103 19.46 2.90 -11.22
C ALA A 103 20.62 3.60 -10.47
N ASN A 104 20.33 4.72 -9.84
CA ASN A 104 21.29 5.70 -9.39
C ASN A 104 20.88 6.09 -7.97
N GLY A 105 21.57 5.50 -6.99
CA GLY A 105 21.37 5.82 -5.58
C GLY A 105 21.85 7.24 -5.24
N SER A 106 22.73 7.82 -6.06
CA SER A 106 23.25 9.18 -5.93
C SER A 106 22.75 10.07 -7.08
N THR A 107 22.90 11.40 -6.98
CA THR A 107 22.61 12.32 -8.09
C THR A 107 23.83 12.45 -9.00
N GLU A 108 24.39 11.32 -9.43
CA GLU A 108 25.52 11.32 -10.35
C GLU A 108 25.03 11.44 -11.80
N ASN A 109 25.70 12.25 -12.62
CA ASN A 109 25.39 12.38 -14.06
C ASN A 109 25.91 11.18 -14.85
N LEU A 110 25.56 9.96 -14.43
CA LEU A 110 25.93 8.72 -15.09
C LEU A 110 24.68 8.06 -15.68
N ILE A 111 24.79 7.58 -16.93
CA ILE A 111 23.76 6.74 -17.52
C ILE A 111 23.95 5.33 -16.94
N THR A 112 23.11 4.95 -15.99
CA THR A 112 23.11 3.61 -15.43
C THR A 112 22.23 2.69 -16.28
N VAL A 113 22.71 1.48 -16.54
CA VAL A 113 21.98 0.46 -17.30
C VAL A 113 21.80 -0.75 -16.40
N GLY A 114 20.55 -1.11 -16.10
CA GLY A 114 20.23 -2.28 -15.28
C GLY A 114 19.12 -2.04 -14.26
N HIS A 115 18.69 -3.12 -13.62
CA HIS A 115 17.70 -3.08 -12.54
C HIS A 115 18.38 -2.65 -11.24
N SER A 116 17.70 -1.82 -10.45
CA SER A 116 18.15 -1.45 -9.11
C SER A 116 17.33 -2.18 -8.05
N ASN A 117 18.01 -2.76 -7.06
CA ASN A 117 17.38 -3.34 -5.87
C ASN A 117 17.19 -2.29 -4.76
N TYR A 118 17.60 -1.05 -5.00
CA TYR A 118 17.49 0.02 -4.01
C TYR A 118 16.01 0.37 -3.75
N GLY A 119 15.63 0.51 -2.47
CA GLY A 119 14.25 0.73 -2.04
C GLY A 119 13.34 -0.51 -2.03
N ILE A 120 13.85 -1.70 -2.37
CA ILE A 120 13.05 -2.94 -2.32
C ILE A 120 12.60 -3.29 -0.90
N ALA A 121 13.42 -2.99 0.12
CA ALA A 121 13.13 -3.31 1.52
C ALA A 121 11.86 -2.59 2.01
N THR A 122 11.73 -1.29 1.74
CA THR A 122 10.54 -0.50 2.07
C THR A 122 9.29 -1.01 1.36
N ALA A 123 9.38 -1.32 0.07
CA ALA A 123 8.25 -1.88 -0.67
C ALA A 123 7.83 -3.26 -0.16
N ALA A 124 8.80 -4.10 0.24
CA ALA A 124 8.55 -5.42 0.80
C ALA A 124 7.89 -5.35 2.18
N GLU A 125 8.39 -4.49 3.07
CA GLU A 125 7.79 -4.24 4.38
C GLU A 125 6.35 -3.77 4.24
N HIS A 126 6.10 -2.73 3.44
CA HIS A 126 4.75 -2.22 3.27
C HIS A 126 3.82 -3.26 2.63
N SER A 127 4.33 -4.11 1.73
CA SER A 127 3.56 -5.22 1.17
C SER A 127 3.17 -6.24 2.24
N ALA A 128 4.09 -6.56 3.16
CA ALA A 128 3.81 -7.47 4.27
C ALA A 128 2.74 -6.90 5.21
N ILE A 129 2.81 -5.59 5.51
CA ILE A 129 1.80 -4.90 6.32
C ILE A 129 0.43 -4.94 5.62
N CYS A 130 0.35 -4.58 4.34
CA CYS A 130 -0.90 -4.64 3.58
C CYS A 130 -1.46 -6.07 3.52
N LEU A 131 -0.61 -7.09 3.35
CA LEU A 131 -1.05 -8.49 3.34
C LEU A 131 -1.61 -8.92 4.70
N CYS A 132 -0.96 -8.51 5.80
CA CYS A 132 -1.48 -8.75 7.13
C CYS A 132 -2.82 -8.04 7.35
N TRP A 133 -2.96 -6.80 6.88
CA TRP A 133 -4.19 -6.03 7.01
C TRP A 133 -5.35 -6.72 6.29
N ILE A 134 -5.24 -6.96 4.98
CA ILE A 134 -6.32 -7.59 4.20
C ILE A 134 -6.67 -9.00 4.70
N THR A 135 -5.66 -9.76 5.15
CA THR A 135 -5.89 -11.09 5.72
C THR A 135 -6.55 -11.01 7.09
N GLY A 136 -6.18 -10.02 7.90
CA GLY A 136 -6.83 -9.73 9.19
C GLY A 136 -8.29 -9.36 9.00
N GLU A 137 -8.61 -8.52 8.02
CA GLU A 137 -9.99 -8.19 7.68
C GLU A 137 -10.80 -9.43 7.29
N PHE A 138 -10.21 -10.31 6.47
CA PHE A 138 -10.86 -11.54 6.05
C PHE A 138 -11.10 -12.52 7.20
N VAL A 139 -10.09 -12.77 8.04
CA VAL A 139 -10.17 -13.73 9.15
C VAL A 139 -11.08 -13.24 10.28
N THR A 140 -11.27 -11.93 10.40
CA THR A 140 -12.19 -11.33 11.38
C THR A 140 -13.62 -11.17 10.86
N LEU A 141 -13.87 -11.36 9.55
CA LEU A 141 -15.21 -11.30 8.97
C LEU A 141 -16.16 -12.32 9.61
N PHE A 142 -15.66 -13.52 9.87
CA PHE A 142 -16.34 -14.54 10.67
C PHE A 142 -15.47 -14.87 11.87
N HIS A 143 -15.73 -14.21 13.01
CA HIS A 143 -14.92 -14.37 14.20
C HIS A 143 -15.02 -15.81 14.75
N HIS A 144 -13.88 -16.48 14.81
CA HIS A 144 -13.71 -17.80 15.42
C HIS A 144 -12.62 -17.71 16.48
N LEU A 145 -12.57 -18.66 17.42
CA LEU A 145 -11.60 -18.66 18.52
C LEU A 145 -10.14 -18.53 18.02
N ASP A 146 -9.84 -19.13 16.87
CA ASP A 146 -8.51 -19.11 16.25
C ASP A 146 -8.20 -17.82 15.47
N SER A 147 -9.19 -16.97 15.19
CA SER A 147 -9.01 -15.75 14.40
C SER A 147 -7.99 -14.81 15.06
N ASP A 148 -8.08 -14.63 16.37
CA ASP A 148 -7.15 -13.78 17.12
C ASP A 148 -5.73 -14.35 17.13
N ALA A 149 -5.60 -15.68 17.24
CA ALA A 149 -4.31 -16.36 17.17
C ALA A 149 -3.66 -16.19 15.79
N ARG A 150 -4.46 -16.26 14.70
CA ARG A 150 -4.00 -16.02 13.33
C ARG A 150 -3.57 -14.58 13.11
N CYS A 151 -4.32 -13.60 13.60
CA CYS A 151 -3.93 -12.18 13.52
C CYS A 151 -2.61 -11.90 14.24
N LYS A 152 -2.41 -12.50 15.42
CA LYS A 152 -1.12 -12.43 16.15
C LYS A 152 0.01 -13.07 15.37
N LEU A 153 -0.20 -14.26 14.80
CA LEU A 153 0.80 -14.95 13.98
C LEU A 153 1.21 -14.10 12.77
N LEU A 154 0.25 -13.51 12.05
CA LEU A 154 0.52 -12.63 10.91
C LEU A 154 1.35 -11.40 11.32
N SER A 155 1.07 -10.83 12.49
CA SER A 155 1.83 -9.71 13.03
C SER A 155 3.28 -10.07 13.35
N GLU A 156 3.53 -11.28 13.85
CA GLU A 156 4.90 -11.78 14.07
C GLU A 156 5.63 -12.03 12.74
N TRP A 157 4.92 -12.52 11.71
CA TRP A 157 5.51 -12.69 10.38
C TRP A 157 5.96 -11.37 9.75
N ILE A 158 5.25 -10.26 9.97
CA ILE A 158 5.71 -8.95 9.52
C ILE A 158 7.09 -8.62 10.10
N LYS A 159 7.32 -8.90 11.38
CA LYS A 159 8.62 -8.63 12.03
C LYS A 159 9.74 -9.45 11.39
N VAL A 160 9.50 -10.74 11.16
CA VAL A 160 10.47 -11.62 10.49
C VAL A 160 10.82 -11.12 9.08
N VAL A 161 9.81 -10.71 8.30
CA VAL A 161 10.02 -10.15 6.97
C VAL A 161 10.80 -8.85 7.05
N ARG A 162 10.44 -7.94 7.95
CA ARG A 162 11.15 -6.67 8.17
C ARG A 162 12.62 -6.91 8.49
N ASP A 163 12.90 -7.78 9.47
CA ASP A 163 14.27 -8.08 9.89
C ASP A 163 15.09 -8.64 8.72
N ALA A 164 14.54 -9.62 7.98
CA ALA A 164 15.24 -10.21 6.84
C ALA A 164 15.59 -9.18 5.74
N TYR A 165 14.65 -8.30 5.38
CA TYR A 165 14.88 -7.27 4.35
C TYR A 165 15.77 -6.14 4.84
N PHE A 166 15.70 -5.76 6.11
CA PHE A 166 16.54 -4.70 6.67
C PHE A 166 17.97 -5.16 6.86
N THR A 167 18.20 -6.40 7.34
CA THR A 167 19.54 -7.00 7.39
C THR A 167 20.14 -7.09 5.99
N ALA A 168 19.40 -7.58 4.99
CA ALA A 168 19.89 -7.64 3.62
C ALA A 168 20.19 -6.25 3.04
N HIS A 169 19.41 -5.22 3.39
CA HIS A 169 19.67 -3.85 2.97
C HIS A 169 20.93 -3.28 3.61
N GLU A 170 21.12 -3.47 4.91
CA GLU A 170 22.33 -3.04 5.63
C GLU A 170 23.58 -3.71 5.08
N GLU A 171 23.53 -5.02 4.79
CA GLU A 171 24.65 -5.75 4.19
C GLU A 171 24.99 -5.27 2.77
N THR A 172 23.97 -4.89 1.98
CA THR A 172 24.15 -4.51 0.57
C THR A 172 24.57 -3.06 0.40
N PHE A 173 24.01 -2.15 1.20
CA PHE A 173 24.15 -0.71 1.00
C PHE A 173 24.88 0.00 2.15
N GLY A 174 25.10 -0.65 3.30
CA GLY A 174 25.76 -0.06 4.47
C GLY A 174 24.94 1.04 5.16
N GLU A 175 23.64 1.15 4.85
CA GLU A 175 22.74 2.17 5.38
C GLU A 175 21.68 1.54 6.28
N LYS A 176 21.41 2.16 7.43
CA LYS A 176 20.32 1.73 8.31
C LYS A 176 19.00 2.39 7.92
N LEU A 177 18.04 1.58 7.51
CA LEU A 177 16.64 2.00 7.37
C LEU A 177 15.97 1.91 8.74
N GLY A 178 15.77 3.05 9.43
CA GLY A 178 15.05 3.04 10.72
C GLY A 178 15.13 4.30 11.60
N GLU A 179 16.10 5.21 11.41
CA GLU A 179 16.24 6.37 12.31
C GLU A 179 15.46 7.63 11.90
N ASN A 180 14.94 7.69 10.66
CA ASN A 180 14.26 8.89 10.15
C ASN A 180 12.72 8.83 10.15
N GLU A 181 12.11 7.71 10.55
CA GLU A 181 10.64 7.58 10.60
C GLU A 181 10.08 7.57 12.03
N SER A 182 10.90 7.27 13.05
CA SER A 182 10.52 7.31 14.47
C SER A 182 10.41 8.72 15.06
N SER A 183 10.86 9.75 14.34
CA SER A 183 10.80 11.16 14.76
C SER A 183 9.55 11.92 14.26
N LYS A 184 8.59 11.23 13.62
CA LYS A 184 7.32 11.82 13.17
C LYS A 184 6.06 11.23 13.78
N THR A 185 6.19 10.26 14.68
CA THR A 185 5.09 9.77 15.52
C THR A 185 5.30 10.25 16.95
N SER A 186 5.02 11.54 17.18
CA SER A 186 4.77 12.12 18.51
C SER A 186 3.76 13.25 18.35
#